data_AF-A0A6G2VPZ6-F1
#
_entry.id   AF-A0A6G2VPZ6-F1
#
_cell.length_a   1.000
_cell.length_b   1.000
_cell.length_c   1.000
_cell.angle_alpha   90.00
_cell.angle_beta   90.00
_cell.angle_gamma   90.00
#
_symmetry.space_group_name_H-M   'P 1'
#
loop_
_entity.id
_entity.type
_entity.pdbx_description
1 polymer ?
#
loop_
_entity_poly.entity_id
_entity_poly.type
_entity_poly.pdbx_seq_one_letter_code
_entity_poly.pdbx_strand_id
1 'polypeptide(L)' 'WMNSPGHRANILNCGFKTLGVGVHFGPGGPWWTQDFGY' A
#
# COMPACT_ATOMS: atom_id res chain seq x y z
N TRP A 1 -6.72 -3.82 2.06
CA TRP A 1 -6.08 -4.12 0.76
C TRP A 1 -6.13 -5.59 0.36
N MET A 2 -5.81 -6.55 1.23
CA MET A 2 -5.74 -7.99 0.85
C MET A 2 -7.03 -8.59 0.25
N ASN A 3 -8.22 -8.07 0.58
CA ASN A 3 -9.49 -8.53 0.01
C ASN A 3 -9.83 -7.91 -1.36
N SER A 4 -8.99 -7.00 -1.89
CA SER A 4 -9.14 -6.42 -3.22
C SER A 4 -8.12 -7.04 -4.16
N PRO A 5 -8.53 -7.71 -5.25
CA PRO A 5 -7.61 -8.40 -6.15
C PRO A 5 -6.48 -7.53 -6.69
N GLY A 6 -6.78 -6.29 -7.11
CA GLY A 6 -5.77 -5.35 -7.63
C GLY A 6 -4.74 -4.93 -6.58
N HIS A 7 -5.18 -4.58 -5.37
CA HIS A 7 -4.26 -4.22 -4.30
C HIS A 7 -3.44 -5.41 -3.81
N ARG A 8 -4.05 -6.60 -3.71
CA ARG A 8 -3.34 -7.83 -3.33
C ARG A 8 -2.23 -8.18 -4.32
N ALA A 9 -2.44 -7.95 -5.62
CA ALA A 9 -1.43 -8.18 -6.64
C ALA A 9 -0.16 -7.34 -6.40
N ASN A 10 -0.30 -6.07 -6.00
CA ASN A 10 0.85 -5.24 -5.64
C ASN A 10 1.58 -5.78 -4.40
N ILE A 11 0.84 -6.13 -3.34
CA ILE A 11 1.40 -6.60 -2.06
C ILE A 11 2.18 -7.92 -2.22
N LEU A 12 1.71 -8.83 -3.07
CA LEU A 12 2.32 -10.15 -3.26
C LEU A 12 3.35 -10.19 -4.41
N ASN A 13 3.65 -9.06 -5.05
CA ASN A 13 4.60 -9.01 -6.15
C ASN A 13 6.05 -9.04 -5.62
N CYS A 14 6.76 -10.15 -5.87
CA CYS A 14 8.16 -10.34 -5.47
C CYS A 14 9.19 -9.50 -6.26
N GLY A 15 8.74 -8.83 -7.33
CA GLY A 15 9.56 -7.92 -8.14
C GLY A 15 9.91 -6.63 -7.41
N PHE A 16 9.03 -6.14 -6.53
CA PHE A 16 9.33 -4.98 -5.70
C PHE A 16 10.41 -5.30 -4.67
N LYS A 17 11.31 -4.34 -4.44
CA LYS A 17 12.44 -4.45 -3.50
C LYS A 17 12.38 -3.39 -2.41
N THR A 18 11.55 -2.38 -2.58
CA THR A 18 11.37 -1.29 -1.62
C THR A 18 9.90 -1.01 -1.38
N LEU A 19 9.58 -0.56 -0.17
CA LEU A 19 8.22 -0.19 0.23
C LEU A 19 8.28 1.09 1.06
N GLY A 20 7.55 2.11 0.62
CA GLY A 20 7.20 3.29 1.40
C GLY A 20 5.80 3.15 1.99
N VAL A 21 5.63 3.52 3.27
CA VAL A 21 4.32 3.58 3.92
C VAL A 21 4.11 4.97 4.48
N GLY A 22 3.03 5.62 4.06
CA GLY A 22 2.62 6.93 4.54
C GLY A 22 1.27 6.86 5.25
N VAL A 23 1.10 7.70 6.26
CA VAL A 23 -0.19 7.91 6.92
C VAL A 23 -0.42 9.40 7.14
N HIS A 24 -1.62 9.86 6.79
CA HIS A 24 -2.10 11.19 7.13
C HIS A 24 -3.33 11.06 8.03
N PHE A 25 -3.30 11.70 9.20
CA PHE A 25 -4.41 11.70 10.15
C PHE A 25 -5.26 12.96 9.95
N GLY A 26 -6.54 12.79 9.63
CA GLY A 26 -7.47 13.90 9.47
C GLY A 26 -8.91 13.52 9.78
N PRO A 27 -9.84 14.48 9.66
CA PRO A 27 -11.27 14.18 9.74
C PRO A 27 -11.64 13.05 8.76
N GLY A 28 -12.40 12.05 9.21
CA GLY A 28 -12.72 10.87 8.43
C GLY A 28 -11.76 9.68 8.58
N GLY A 29 -10.66 9.85 9.34
CA GLY A 29 -9.78 8.77 9.76
C GLY A 29 -8.36 8.85 9.17
N PRO A 30 -7.54 7.83 9.44
CA PRO A 30 -6.21 7.73 8.86
C PRO A 30 -6.30 7.35 7.38
N TRP A 31 -5.64 8.14 6.55
CA TRP A 31 -5.47 7.88 5.13
C TRP A 31 -4.12 7.20 4.91
N TRP A 32 -4.14 5.96 4.42
CA TRP A 32 -2.96 5.14 4.26
C TRP A 32 -2.54 5.06 2.79
N THR A 33 -1.24 5.07 2.56
CA THR A 33 -0.64 4.85 1.24
C THR A 33 0.48 3.82 1.35
N GLN A 34 0.54 2.92 0.38
CA GLN A 34 1.67 2.02 0.14
C GLN A 34 2.22 2.34 -1.25
N ASP A 35 3.50 2.63 -1.34
CA ASP A 35 4.21 2.85 -2.60
C ASP A 35 5.31 1.81 -2.76
N PHE A 36 5.28 1.10 -3.89
CA PHE A 36 6.11 -0.07 -4.14
C PHE A 36 7.15 0.25 -5.21
N GLY A 37 8.43 0.06 -4.89
CA GLY A 37 9.55 0.35 -5.78
C GLY A 37 10.39 -0.90 -6.09
N TYR A 38 11.19 -0.81 -7.16
CA TYR A 38 12.15 -1.85 -7.59
C TYR A 38 13.51 -1.73 -6.90
#